data_AF-A0A8H5GMF3-F1
#
_entry.id   AF-A0A8H5GMF3-F1
#
_cell.length_a   1.000
_cell.length_b   1.000
_cell.length_c   1.000
_cell.angle_alpha   90.00
_cell.angle_beta   90.00
_cell.angle_gamma   90.00
#
_symmetry.space_group_name_H-M   'P 1'
#
loop_
_entity.id
_entity.type
_entity.pdbx_description
1 polymer ?
#
loop_
_entity_poly.entity_id
_entity_poly.type
_entity_poly.pdbx_seq_one_letter_code
_entity_poly.pdbx_strand_id
1 'polypeptide(L)'
;MDNSSRRRSKVSSVFKKEIRIGSKKKTENLDLDPGNHSETHQKILARCRSNDIPTSPAERSELRDLLRGIQRTLKTRKDPDSIIRLQLTHLVDCLTSLLDSPIRALPVEILNEVFGLLAVGHARSCQLTWVCSWWRTQVIALPTLWSTMFFTFPSFGLDSNDLSPVHSAFSPLYVSFLANFEDLSMPMKFRKECILRAGTHTPISLTMRLNHFPGYPRFHPDEPQVLAALIAQAPRWKMLDLSMNNKNYADNIRRVVPAGFDFTFPLLEVMHLRFRDDVASADDRGPFSQIFLHCPRLHTLDVSHLSTNDAIDLSHLVNLTISRFLSGSISRLLERCPLLQSLTLYEGFNVTSTPQNKVSHAQLSSLRLSVLQSLPLGWWDEIVLPNLKKIEIRGLLLHCADALSNLKTMLLRSKCVLEEVSLDGLWFSHRAVASFFEGIPVTSVVKSRRVSGKPFVSPGQL
;
A
#
# COMPACT_ATOMS: atom_id res chain seq x y z
N MET A 1 31.90 -2.10 13.72
CA MET A 1 32.48 -3.10 14.66
C MET A 1 31.38 -3.60 15.58
N ASP A 2 31.30 -4.93 15.73
CA ASP A 2 30.05 -5.69 15.82
C ASP A 2 29.54 -5.94 17.27
N ASN A 3 28.48 -5.24 17.66
CA ASN A 3 27.78 -5.45 18.95
C ASN A 3 26.91 -6.73 18.97
N SER A 4 26.65 -7.35 17.81
CA SER A 4 25.84 -8.59 17.74
C SER A 4 26.66 -9.82 18.15
N SER A 5 27.95 -9.88 17.77
CA SER A 5 28.87 -10.94 18.18
C SER A 5 29.16 -10.95 19.69
N ARG A 6 29.19 -9.78 20.35
CA ARG A 6 29.35 -9.69 21.81
C ARG A 6 28.13 -10.18 22.59
N ARG A 7 26.90 -9.98 22.07
CA ARG A 7 25.67 -10.52 22.71
C ARG A 7 25.57 -12.05 22.56
N ARG A 8 25.95 -12.61 21.41
CA ARG A 8 25.98 -14.08 21.19
C ARG A 8 27.01 -14.80 22.07
N SER A 9 28.19 -14.21 22.27
CA SER A 9 29.23 -14.74 23.16
C SER A 9 28.78 -14.77 24.62
N LYS A 10 28.06 -13.75 25.11
CA LYS A 10 27.55 -13.73 26.49
C LYS A 10 26.51 -14.83 26.74
N VAL A 11 25.56 -15.04 25.83
CA VAL A 11 24.53 -16.09 25.95
C VAL A 11 25.16 -17.50 25.91
N SER A 12 26.14 -17.73 25.01
CA SER A 12 26.88 -18.99 24.95
C SER A 12 27.77 -19.23 26.19
N SER A 13 28.30 -18.17 26.82
CA SER A 13 29.11 -18.27 28.03
C SER A 13 28.29 -18.58 29.30
N VAL A 14 27.06 -18.05 29.39
CA VAL A 14 26.10 -18.40 30.46
C VAL A 14 25.70 -19.87 30.32
N PHE A 15 25.49 -20.33 29.08
CA PHE A 15 25.21 -21.72 28.75
C PHE A 15 26.33 -22.69 29.17
N LYS A 16 27.60 -22.36 28.85
CA LYS A 16 28.77 -23.17 29.26
C LYS A 16 28.99 -23.21 30.77
N LYS A 17 28.64 -22.14 31.49
CA LYS A 17 28.85 -22.04 32.94
C LYS A 17 27.80 -22.82 33.73
N GLU A 18 26.57 -22.92 33.25
CA GLU A 18 25.47 -23.63 33.92
C GLU A 18 25.49 -25.15 33.64
N ILE A 19 25.88 -25.59 32.44
CA ILE A 19 25.99 -27.02 32.11
C ILE A 19 27.17 -27.68 32.86
N ARG A 20 28.23 -26.92 33.14
CA ARG A 20 29.36 -27.41 33.96
C ARG A 20 28.98 -27.65 35.42
N ILE A 21 27.88 -27.05 35.88
CA ILE A 21 27.32 -27.30 37.22
C ILE A 21 26.46 -28.59 37.21
N GLY A 22 25.83 -28.93 36.09
CA GLY A 22 25.06 -30.18 35.92
C GLY A 22 25.92 -31.42 35.64
N SER A 23 26.97 -31.31 34.82
CA SER A 23 27.72 -32.48 34.32
C SER A 23 28.76 -33.06 35.30
N LYS A 24 29.00 -32.44 36.46
CA LYS A 24 29.96 -32.95 37.48
C LYS A 24 29.31 -33.71 38.64
N LYS A 25 27.98 -33.83 38.70
CA LYS A 25 27.32 -34.70 39.68
C LYS A 25 27.03 -36.06 39.05
N LYS A 26 27.90 -37.00 39.44
CA LYS A 26 27.76 -38.45 39.28
C LYS A 26 26.36 -38.87 39.75
N THR A 27 25.73 -39.75 38.98
CA THR A 27 24.46 -40.44 39.21
C THR A 27 24.28 -40.90 40.66
N GLU A 28 23.63 -40.08 41.47
CA GLU A 28 22.94 -40.46 42.70
C GLU A 28 21.61 -39.73 42.70
N ASN A 29 20.57 -40.44 43.16
CA ASN A 29 19.15 -40.09 43.05
C ASN A 29 18.89 -38.60 43.21
N LEU A 30 18.53 -37.98 42.09
CA LEU A 30 18.02 -36.63 41.99
C LEU A 30 16.59 -36.63 42.56
N ASP A 31 16.48 -36.55 43.89
CA ASP A 31 15.30 -35.97 44.53
C ASP A 31 15.23 -34.51 44.09
N LEU A 32 14.53 -34.32 42.97
CA LEU A 32 14.33 -33.03 42.34
C LEU A 32 13.29 -32.26 43.15
N ASP A 33 13.75 -31.21 43.83
CA ASP A 33 12.90 -30.22 44.48
C ASP A 33 11.82 -29.70 43.51
N PRO A 34 10.52 -29.85 43.84
CA PRO A 34 9.41 -29.36 43.02
C PRO A 34 9.52 -27.87 42.66
N GLY A 35 10.20 -27.06 43.47
CA GLY A 35 10.42 -25.64 43.20
C GLY A 35 11.29 -25.36 41.96
N ASN A 36 12.29 -26.21 41.68
CA ASN A 36 13.24 -26.00 40.59
C ASN A 36 12.68 -26.37 39.20
N HIS A 37 11.62 -27.20 39.18
CA HIS A 37 10.92 -27.57 37.94
C HIS A 37 10.13 -26.40 37.34
N SER A 38 9.56 -25.54 38.18
CA SER A 38 8.78 -24.39 37.72
C SER A 38 9.64 -23.38 36.97
N GLU A 39 10.83 -23.07 37.49
CA GLU A 39 11.76 -22.13 36.86
C GLU A 39 12.33 -22.68 35.56
N THR A 40 12.76 -23.94 35.55
CA THR A 40 13.26 -24.61 34.34
C THR A 40 12.17 -24.67 33.27
N HIS A 41 10.93 -24.99 33.65
CA HIS A 41 9.78 -25.01 32.76
C HIS A 41 9.46 -23.61 32.19
N GLN A 42 9.46 -22.57 33.03
CA GLN A 42 9.25 -21.20 32.58
C GLN A 42 10.35 -20.72 31.63
N LYS A 43 11.62 -21.09 31.86
CA LYS A 43 12.74 -20.79 30.95
C LYS A 43 12.57 -21.48 29.60
N ILE A 44 12.15 -22.75 29.58
CA ILE A 44 11.88 -23.49 28.34
C ILE A 44 10.69 -22.86 27.62
N LEU A 45 9.60 -22.55 28.32
CA LEU A 45 8.43 -21.86 27.74
C LEU A 45 8.79 -20.49 27.19
N ALA A 46 9.60 -19.70 27.89
CA ALA A 46 10.09 -18.42 27.41
C ALA A 46 10.95 -18.59 26.16
N ARG A 47 11.80 -19.61 26.10
CA ARG A 47 12.58 -19.97 24.90
C ARG A 47 11.68 -20.38 23.73
N CYS A 48 10.68 -21.22 23.95
CA CYS A 48 9.68 -21.59 22.94
C CYS A 48 8.94 -20.37 22.43
N ARG A 49 8.47 -19.49 23.33
CA ARG A 49 7.78 -18.23 22.97
C ARG A 49 8.69 -17.27 22.21
N SER A 50 9.99 -17.26 22.51
CA SER A 50 10.98 -16.46 21.78
C SER A 50 11.38 -17.06 20.44
N ASN A 51 10.97 -18.31 20.17
CA ASN A 51 11.40 -19.14 19.04
C ASN A 51 12.94 -19.17 18.86
N ASP A 52 13.67 -19.15 19.98
CA ASP A 52 15.13 -19.25 20.02
C ASP A 52 15.52 -20.73 19.97
N ILE A 53 15.79 -21.22 18.75
CA ILE A 53 16.00 -22.64 18.47
C ILE A 53 17.50 -22.90 18.33
N PRO A 54 18.02 -23.97 18.95
CA PRO A 54 19.38 -24.45 18.77
C PRO A 54 19.88 -24.37 17.33
N THR A 55 20.91 -23.56 17.12
CA THR A 55 21.54 -23.40 15.79
C THR A 55 22.66 -24.40 15.59
N SER A 56 23.33 -24.82 16.67
CA SER A 56 24.40 -25.79 16.61
C SER A 56 23.90 -27.24 16.73
N PRO A 57 24.59 -28.22 16.10
CA PRO A 57 24.28 -29.64 16.29
C PRO A 57 24.32 -30.09 17.75
N ALA A 58 25.22 -29.51 18.56
CA ALA A 58 25.38 -29.83 19.98
C ALA A 58 24.16 -29.39 20.80
N GLU A 59 23.72 -28.13 20.66
CA GLU A 59 22.52 -27.62 21.33
C GLU A 59 21.25 -28.40 20.90
N ARG A 60 21.18 -28.84 19.64
CA ARG A 60 20.07 -29.67 19.15
C ARG A 60 20.09 -31.05 19.81
N SER A 61 21.25 -31.67 19.93
CA SER A 61 21.41 -32.95 20.63
C SER A 61 21.00 -32.82 22.10
N GLU A 62 21.45 -31.77 22.77
CA GLU A 62 21.11 -31.50 24.17
C GLU A 62 19.60 -31.27 24.37
N LEU A 63 18.96 -30.50 23.48
CA LEU A 63 17.51 -30.30 23.53
C LEU A 63 16.75 -31.62 23.28
N ARG A 64 17.22 -32.48 22.37
CA ARG A 64 16.65 -33.82 22.17
C ARG A 64 16.80 -34.69 23.43
N ASP A 65 17.94 -34.63 24.10
CA ASP A 65 18.17 -35.39 25.34
C ASP A 65 17.23 -34.92 26.46
N LEU A 66 17.05 -33.61 26.59
CA LEU A 66 16.11 -32.99 27.51
C LEU A 66 14.67 -33.41 27.23
N LEU A 67 14.23 -33.34 25.96
CA LEU A 67 12.88 -33.76 25.55
C LEU A 67 12.64 -35.24 25.83
N ARG A 68 13.62 -36.11 25.55
CA ARG A 68 13.56 -37.53 25.91
C ARG A 68 13.46 -37.73 27.42
N GLY A 69 14.16 -36.92 28.21
CA GLY A 69 14.05 -36.89 29.67
C GLY A 69 12.63 -36.57 30.13
N ILE A 70 12.06 -35.47 29.64
CA ILE A 70 10.68 -35.05 29.96
C ILE A 70 9.67 -36.13 29.57
N GLN A 71 9.80 -36.72 28.38
CA GLN A 71 8.92 -37.81 27.93
C GLN A 71 8.98 -39.03 28.84
N ARG A 72 10.17 -39.41 29.33
CA ARG A 72 10.31 -40.51 30.31
C ARG A 72 9.59 -40.18 31.61
N THR A 73 9.78 -38.96 32.14
CA THR A 73 9.10 -38.50 33.37
C THR A 73 7.57 -38.48 33.20
N LEU A 74 7.07 -38.04 32.04
CA LEU A 74 5.63 -38.06 31.73
C LEU A 74 5.07 -39.48 31.66
N LYS A 75 5.85 -40.47 31.21
CA LYS A 75 5.46 -41.89 31.19
C LYS A 75 5.43 -42.53 32.57
N THR A 76 6.31 -42.13 33.48
CA THR A 76 6.42 -42.74 34.83
C THR A 76 5.40 -42.17 35.83
N ARG A 77 4.82 -40.98 35.57
CA ARG A 77 3.87 -40.35 36.48
C ARG A 77 2.47 -40.97 36.29
N LYS A 78 1.91 -41.57 37.36
CA LYS A 78 0.62 -42.27 37.33
C LYS A 78 -0.61 -41.36 37.30
N ASP A 79 -0.45 -40.07 37.59
CA ASP A 79 -1.55 -39.10 37.58
C ASP A 79 -1.98 -38.77 36.13
N PRO A 80 -3.15 -39.25 35.66
CA PRO A 80 -3.57 -39.11 34.28
C PRO A 80 -4.00 -37.69 33.92
N ASP A 81 -4.55 -36.93 34.88
CA ASP A 81 -5.43 -35.78 34.61
C ASP A 81 -4.87 -34.42 35.05
N SER A 82 -3.61 -34.35 35.50
CA SER A 82 -3.02 -33.05 35.80
C SER A 82 -2.93 -32.19 34.53
N ILE A 83 -3.52 -30.99 34.54
CA ILE A 83 -3.42 -29.95 33.49
C ILE A 83 -1.95 -29.74 33.05
N ILE A 84 -1.02 -29.89 33.99
CA ILE A 84 0.42 -29.81 33.77
C ILE A 84 0.92 -30.88 32.79
N ARG A 85 0.43 -32.13 32.87
CA ARG A 85 0.80 -33.22 31.96
C ARG A 85 0.36 -32.93 30.53
N LEU A 86 -0.84 -32.38 30.36
CA LEU A 86 -1.35 -31.98 29.04
C LEU A 86 -0.50 -30.85 28.44
N GLN A 87 -0.20 -29.82 29.23
CA GLN A 87 0.66 -28.70 28.80
C GLN A 87 2.08 -29.15 28.43
N LEU A 88 2.69 -30.03 29.24
CA LEU A 88 4.02 -30.56 28.96
C LEU A 88 4.05 -31.47 27.73
N THR A 89 3.01 -32.29 27.53
CA THR A 89 2.89 -33.14 26.34
C THR A 89 2.81 -32.27 25.08
N HIS A 90 1.90 -31.28 25.08
CA HIS A 90 1.79 -30.33 23.97
C HIS A 90 3.10 -29.57 23.71
N LEU A 91 3.80 -29.14 24.77
CA LEU A 91 5.10 -28.47 24.65
C LEU A 91 6.16 -29.37 24.00
N VAL A 92 6.24 -30.63 24.44
CA VAL A 92 7.17 -31.63 23.89
C VAL A 92 6.85 -31.91 22.43
N ASP A 93 5.58 -32.06 22.07
CA ASP A 93 5.16 -32.31 20.69
C ASP A 93 5.49 -31.12 19.79
N CYS A 94 5.21 -29.90 20.25
CA CYS A 94 5.61 -28.68 19.56
C CYS A 94 7.13 -28.61 19.36
N LEU A 95 7.92 -28.84 20.41
CA LEU A 95 9.38 -28.76 20.34
C LEU A 95 10.00 -29.85 19.47
N THR A 96 9.46 -31.06 19.52
CA THR A 96 9.90 -32.19 18.69
C THR A 96 9.59 -31.91 17.23
N SER A 97 8.36 -31.46 16.93
CA SER A 97 7.97 -31.00 15.60
C SER A 97 8.87 -29.86 15.10
N LEU A 98 9.20 -28.90 15.97
CA LEU A 98 10.12 -27.81 15.64
C LEU A 98 11.55 -28.30 15.38
N LEU A 99 12.05 -29.33 16.05
CA LEU A 99 13.40 -29.85 15.83
C LEU A 99 13.51 -30.71 14.57
N ASP A 100 12.48 -31.49 14.27
CA ASP A 100 12.52 -32.49 13.21
C ASP A 100 11.80 -32.05 11.93
N SER A 101 11.27 -30.81 11.90
CA SER A 101 10.65 -30.24 10.71
C SER A 101 11.64 -30.17 9.53
N PRO A 102 11.34 -30.84 8.39
CA PRO A 102 12.22 -30.83 7.21
C PRO A 102 12.53 -29.44 6.68
N ILE A 103 11.62 -28.49 6.88
CA ILE A 103 11.76 -27.11 6.39
C ILE A 103 12.97 -26.38 7.00
N ARG A 104 13.47 -26.85 8.14
CA ARG A 104 14.65 -26.28 8.82
C ARG A 104 15.97 -26.85 8.35
N ALA A 105 15.93 -27.98 7.65
CA ALA A 105 17.09 -28.57 7.01
C ALA A 105 17.27 -28.06 5.57
N LEU A 106 16.30 -27.29 5.05
CA LEU A 106 16.39 -26.72 3.72
C LEU A 106 17.56 -25.74 3.63
N PRO A 107 18.33 -25.76 2.52
CA PRO A 107 19.23 -24.68 2.17
C PRO A 107 18.50 -23.33 2.18
N VAL A 108 19.23 -22.28 2.55
CA VAL A 108 18.65 -20.93 2.67
C VAL A 108 18.08 -20.46 1.33
N GLU A 109 18.68 -20.86 0.22
CA GLU A 109 18.25 -20.53 -1.14
C GLU A 109 16.85 -21.10 -1.41
N ILE A 110 16.62 -22.38 -1.09
CA ILE A 110 15.31 -23.03 -1.25
C ILE A 110 14.29 -22.40 -0.32
N LEU A 111 14.68 -22.08 0.91
CA LEU A 111 13.80 -21.41 1.85
C LEU A 111 13.41 -20.00 1.37
N ASN A 112 14.34 -19.27 0.75
CA ASN A 112 14.09 -17.96 0.18
C ASN A 112 13.10 -18.04 -1.00
N GLU A 113 13.21 -19.07 -1.84
CA GLU A 113 12.23 -19.35 -2.91
C GLU A 113 10.85 -19.68 -2.32
N VAL A 114 10.79 -20.53 -1.29
CA VAL A 114 9.55 -20.82 -0.57
C VAL A 114 8.95 -19.55 -0.01
N PHE A 115 9.75 -18.65 0.58
CA PHE A 115 9.26 -17.36 1.05
C PHE A 115 8.77 -16.49 -0.10
N GLY A 116 9.48 -16.42 -1.21
CA GLY A 116 9.03 -15.70 -2.40
C GLY A 116 7.65 -16.15 -2.90
N LEU A 117 7.38 -17.46 -2.86
CA LEU A 117 6.10 -18.05 -3.24
C LEU A 117 4.99 -17.81 -2.20
N LEU A 118 5.32 -17.84 -0.91
CA LEU A 118 4.34 -17.66 0.17
C LEU A 118 3.99 -16.18 0.41
N ALA A 119 4.96 -15.30 0.21
CA ALA A 119 4.90 -13.88 0.53
C ALA A 119 4.31 -13.02 -0.59
N VAL A 120 3.32 -13.54 -1.32
CA VAL A 120 2.48 -12.73 -2.22
C VAL A 120 1.64 -11.78 -1.35
N GLY A 121 2.22 -10.64 -1.00
CA GLY A 121 1.63 -9.59 -0.16
C GLY A 121 2.32 -9.40 1.20
N HIS A 122 2.33 -8.15 1.67
CA HIS A 122 3.04 -7.69 2.87
C HIS A 122 2.64 -8.44 4.15
N ALA A 123 1.35 -8.68 4.36
CA ALA A 123 0.83 -9.34 5.56
C ALA A 123 1.44 -10.74 5.76
N ARG A 124 1.62 -11.50 4.67
CA ARG A 124 2.19 -12.85 4.72
C ARG A 124 3.69 -12.84 4.99
N SER A 125 4.45 -11.89 4.42
CA SER A 125 5.86 -11.70 4.76
C SER A 125 6.03 -11.51 6.26
N CYS A 126 5.12 -10.77 6.89
CA CYS A 126 5.16 -10.49 8.31
C CYS A 126 4.87 -11.74 9.13
N GLN A 127 3.86 -12.55 8.78
CA GLN A 127 3.57 -13.84 9.43
C GLN A 127 4.80 -14.76 9.45
N LEU A 128 5.58 -14.81 8.36
CA LEU A 128 6.80 -15.62 8.30
C LEU A 128 7.84 -15.20 9.36
N THR A 129 7.84 -13.92 9.76
CA THR A 129 8.72 -13.41 10.82
C THR A 129 8.30 -13.81 12.23
N TRP A 130 7.08 -14.32 12.42
CA TRP A 130 6.61 -14.85 13.70
C TRP A 130 6.92 -16.33 13.88
N VAL A 131 7.21 -17.07 12.81
CA VAL A 131 7.46 -18.52 12.84
C VAL A 131 8.67 -18.87 13.71
N CYS A 132 9.85 -18.31 13.42
CA CYS A 132 10.99 -18.41 14.32
C CYS A 132 12.03 -17.31 14.08
N SER A 133 13.00 -17.16 15.01
CA SER A 133 14.06 -16.14 14.90
C SER A 133 14.93 -16.32 13.65
N TRP A 134 15.16 -17.56 13.23
CA TRP A 134 15.89 -17.87 11.99
C TRP A 134 15.10 -17.42 10.75
N TRP A 135 13.82 -17.80 10.65
CA TRP A 135 12.95 -17.37 9.55
C TRP A 135 12.84 -15.85 9.50
N ARG A 136 12.62 -15.21 10.65
CA ARG A 136 12.64 -13.75 10.77
C ARG A 136 13.90 -13.15 10.19
N THR A 137 15.07 -13.71 10.50
CA THR A 137 16.35 -13.22 9.98
C THR A 137 16.42 -13.35 8.46
N GLN A 138 16.01 -14.50 7.91
CA GLN A 138 16.03 -14.75 6.47
C GLN A 138 15.02 -13.88 5.71
N VAL A 139 13.76 -13.85 6.16
CA VAL A 139 12.70 -13.03 5.57
C VAL A 139 13.09 -11.55 5.57
N ILE A 140 13.63 -11.06 6.68
CA ILE A 140 14.10 -9.68 6.78
C ILE A 140 15.29 -9.42 5.85
N ALA A 141 16.15 -10.40 5.62
CA ALA A 141 17.33 -10.29 4.76
C ALA A 141 17.01 -10.38 3.26
N LEU A 142 15.75 -10.59 2.87
CA LEU A 142 15.33 -10.71 1.48
C LEU A 142 14.66 -9.42 0.97
N PRO A 143 15.38 -8.54 0.24
CA PRO A 143 14.84 -7.28 -0.26
C PRO A 143 13.58 -7.44 -1.13
N THR A 144 13.48 -8.56 -1.86
CA THR A 144 12.35 -8.87 -2.75
C THR A 144 11.04 -9.05 -2.00
N LEU A 145 11.07 -9.51 -0.74
CA LEU A 145 9.87 -9.63 0.09
C LEU A 145 9.36 -8.27 0.60
N TRP A 146 10.22 -7.26 0.52
CA TRP A 146 9.99 -5.90 0.99
C TRP A 146 9.89 -4.91 -0.17
N SER A 147 10.02 -5.35 -1.42
CA SER A 147 9.85 -4.48 -2.57
C SER A 147 8.41 -4.02 -2.76
N THR A 148 7.43 -4.69 -2.13
CA THR A 148 6.04 -4.25 -2.11
C THR A 148 5.60 -4.09 -0.67
N MET A 149 5.32 -2.87 -0.25
CA MET A 149 4.91 -2.55 1.11
C MET A 149 3.53 -1.94 1.15
N PHE A 150 2.72 -2.38 2.11
CA PHE A 150 1.40 -1.82 2.37
C PHE A 150 1.35 -1.33 3.81
N PHE A 151 1.12 -0.03 3.99
CA PHE A 151 0.93 0.57 5.31
C PHE A 151 -0.47 1.11 5.43
N THR A 152 -1.18 0.65 6.44
CA THR A 152 -2.35 1.36 6.97
C THR A 152 -1.96 1.98 8.31
N PHE A 153 -2.18 3.28 8.42
CA PHE A 153 -2.02 4.05 9.64
C PHE A 153 -3.42 4.31 10.19
N PRO A 154 -3.90 3.46 11.10
CA PRO A 154 -5.19 3.70 11.73
C PRO A 154 -5.05 4.85 12.72
N SER A 155 -5.81 5.93 12.52
CA SER A 155 -5.94 7.00 13.52
C SER A 155 -6.88 6.60 14.67
N PHE A 156 -6.73 5.41 15.23
CA PHE A 156 -7.43 5.06 16.47
C PHE A 156 -6.56 5.51 17.63
N GLY A 157 -6.87 6.65 18.24
CA GLY A 157 -6.33 7.03 19.55
C GLY A 157 -7.01 6.27 20.68
N LEU A 158 -7.21 4.96 20.52
CA LEU A 158 -7.59 4.14 21.66
C LEU A 158 -6.32 3.94 22.48
N ASP A 159 -6.09 4.86 23.42
CA ASP A 159 -5.24 4.54 24.55
C ASP A 159 -5.77 3.23 25.13
N SER A 160 -4.92 2.20 25.17
CA SER A 160 -5.27 0.84 25.60
C SER A 160 -5.85 0.77 27.02
N ASN A 161 -5.82 1.89 27.75
CA ASN A 161 -6.28 2.02 29.12
C ASN A 161 -7.73 2.54 29.23
N ASP A 162 -8.38 2.96 28.13
CA ASP A 162 -9.70 3.61 28.15
C ASP A 162 -10.78 2.87 27.31
N LEU A 163 -10.66 1.54 27.22
CA LEU A 163 -11.53 0.66 26.41
C LEU A 163 -12.93 0.39 27.01
N SER A 164 -13.39 1.18 27.99
CA SER A 164 -14.51 0.77 28.85
C SER A 164 -15.94 0.99 28.30
N PRO A 165 -16.25 1.92 27.37
CA PRO A 165 -17.61 1.96 26.80
C PRO A 165 -17.73 1.95 25.27
N VAL A 166 -16.67 2.18 24.49
CA VAL A 166 -16.81 2.35 23.02
C VAL A 166 -17.00 1.01 22.29
N HIS A 167 -16.70 -0.12 22.94
CA HIS A 167 -16.90 -1.45 22.36
C HIS A 167 -18.37 -1.83 22.11
N SER A 168 -19.35 -1.18 22.75
CA SER A 168 -20.78 -1.49 22.52
C SER A 168 -21.40 -0.77 21.33
N ALA A 169 -20.73 0.22 20.73
CA ALA A 169 -21.27 1.05 19.65
C ALA A 169 -20.79 0.65 18.25
N PHE A 170 -19.77 -0.21 18.14
CA PHE A 170 -19.29 -0.68 16.85
C PHE A 170 -20.04 -1.94 16.41
N SER A 171 -20.62 -1.89 15.20
CA SER A 171 -21.29 -3.03 14.57
C SER A 171 -20.36 -4.27 14.55
N PRO A 172 -20.86 -5.50 14.78
CA PRO A 172 -20.08 -6.74 14.65
C PRO A 172 -19.36 -6.90 13.30
N LEU A 173 -19.88 -6.27 12.24
CA LEU A 173 -19.24 -6.20 10.92
C LEU A 173 -17.93 -5.39 10.92
N TYR A 174 -17.74 -4.47 11.86
CA TYR A 174 -16.53 -3.66 12.00
C TYR A 174 -15.42 -4.43 12.73
N VAL A 175 -15.78 -5.27 13.70
CA VAL A 175 -14.84 -6.16 14.40
C VAL A 175 -14.34 -7.26 13.46
N SER A 176 -15.19 -7.81 12.58
CA SER A 176 -14.75 -8.74 11.54
C SER A 176 -13.94 -8.05 10.43
N PHE A 177 -14.24 -6.78 10.10
CA PHE A 177 -13.40 -5.97 9.23
C PHE A 177 -11.99 -5.80 9.82
N LEU A 178 -11.87 -5.44 11.11
CA LEU A 178 -10.59 -5.30 11.80
C LEU A 178 -9.86 -6.64 12.03
N ALA A 179 -10.58 -7.74 12.24
CA ALA A 179 -10.00 -9.09 12.34
C ALA A 179 -9.36 -9.54 11.03
N ASN A 180 -9.82 -9.05 9.88
CA ASN A 180 -9.17 -9.25 8.58
C ASN A 180 -7.95 -8.34 8.36
N PHE A 181 -7.72 -7.32 9.21
CA PHE A 181 -6.49 -6.54 9.23
C PHE A 181 -5.47 -7.15 10.21
N GLU A 182 -5.08 -8.41 9.99
CA GLU A 182 -3.96 -9.04 10.72
C GLU A 182 -2.66 -8.21 10.62
N ASP A 183 -2.56 -7.33 9.63
CA ASP A 183 -1.44 -6.41 9.40
C ASP A 183 -1.27 -5.33 10.48
N LEU A 184 -2.33 -5.00 11.24
CA LEU A 184 -2.27 -3.99 12.32
C LEU A 184 -1.59 -4.49 13.60
N SER A 185 -1.34 -5.79 13.72
CA SER A 185 -0.74 -6.41 14.92
C SER A 185 0.77 -6.17 15.05
N MET A 186 1.44 -5.70 14.00
CA MET A 186 2.88 -5.48 14.05
C MET A 186 3.24 -4.18 14.79
N PRO A 187 4.13 -4.25 15.80
CA PRO A 187 4.68 -3.05 16.41
C PRO A 187 5.33 -2.13 15.38
N MET A 188 5.07 -0.83 15.45
CA MET A 188 5.65 0.17 14.53
C MET A 188 7.19 0.12 14.46
N LYS A 189 7.85 -0.22 15.58
CA LYS A 189 9.30 -0.45 15.64
C LYS A 189 9.77 -1.55 14.69
N PHE A 190 8.98 -2.62 14.56
CA PHE A 190 9.30 -3.73 13.67
C PHE A 190 9.10 -3.33 12.20
N ARG A 191 8.01 -2.61 11.88
CA ARG A 191 7.78 -2.05 10.54
C ARG A 191 8.95 -1.16 10.09
N LYS A 192 9.41 -0.27 10.95
CA LYS A 192 10.61 0.56 10.73
C LYS A 192 11.83 -0.31 10.41
N GLU A 193 12.08 -1.36 11.19
CA GLU A 193 13.21 -2.27 10.96
C GLU A 193 13.11 -2.98 9.61
N CYS A 194 11.91 -3.41 9.19
CA CYS A 194 11.70 -4.01 7.88
C CYS A 194 12.02 -3.02 6.74
N ILE A 195 11.59 -1.77 6.87
CA ILE A 195 11.90 -0.71 5.90
C ILE A 195 13.41 -0.49 5.77
N LEU A 196 14.09 -0.38 6.92
CA LEU A 196 15.54 -0.15 6.97
C LEU A 196 16.35 -1.33 6.42
N ARG A 197 15.75 -2.53 6.37
CA ARG A 197 16.42 -3.75 5.91
C ARG A 197 15.97 -4.23 4.54
N ALA A 198 15.08 -3.51 3.86
CA ALA A 198 14.63 -3.80 2.50
C ALA A 198 15.76 -3.67 1.43
N GLY A 199 17.03 -3.66 1.82
CA GLY A 199 18.19 -3.43 0.96
C GLY A 199 18.35 -1.96 0.55
N THR A 200 19.19 -1.71 -0.44
CA THR A 200 19.44 -0.36 -1.01
C THR A 200 19.19 -0.29 -2.52
N HIS A 201 19.15 -1.44 -3.21
CA HIS A 201 19.15 -1.50 -4.67
C HIS A 201 17.81 -1.87 -5.28
N THR A 202 16.96 -2.61 -4.55
CA THR A 202 15.67 -3.07 -5.08
C THR A 202 14.67 -1.91 -5.11
N PRO A 203 14.00 -1.64 -6.24
CA PRO A 203 12.94 -0.65 -6.28
C PRO A 203 11.76 -1.03 -5.37
N ILE A 204 11.06 -0.03 -4.82
CA ILE A 204 9.95 -0.22 -3.88
C ILE A 204 8.65 0.26 -4.49
N SER A 205 7.62 -0.58 -4.42
CA SER A 205 6.22 -0.25 -4.62
C SER A 205 5.57 -0.04 -3.26
N LEU A 206 5.21 1.21 -2.96
CA LEU A 206 4.71 1.63 -1.66
C LEU A 206 3.23 2.00 -1.77
N THR A 207 2.37 1.31 -1.02
CA THR A 207 0.98 1.69 -0.81
C THR A 207 0.80 2.17 0.62
N MET A 208 0.29 3.38 0.81
CA MET A 208 0.02 3.97 2.11
C MET A 208 -1.44 4.43 2.19
N ARG A 209 -2.15 4.02 3.24
CA ARG A 209 -3.49 4.50 3.58
C ARG A 209 -3.44 5.23 4.92
N LEU A 210 -3.60 6.55 4.87
CA LEU A 210 -3.68 7.43 6.01
C LEU A 210 -5.15 7.70 6.32
N ASN A 211 -5.70 6.87 7.20
CA ASN A 211 -7.10 6.94 7.60
C ASN A 211 -7.23 7.70 8.92
N HIS A 212 -7.68 8.94 8.82
CA HIS A 212 -8.14 9.77 9.92
C HIS A 212 -9.55 9.36 10.34
N PHE A 213 -9.75 9.31 11.64
CA PHE A 213 -11.08 9.29 12.24
C PHE A 213 -11.34 10.65 12.88
N PRO A 214 -12.49 11.28 12.60
CA PRO A 214 -12.87 12.53 13.23
C PRO A 214 -12.68 12.45 14.76
N GLY A 215 -12.00 13.44 15.35
CA GLY A 215 -11.72 13.48 16.79
C GLY A 215 -10.32 13.02 17.21
N TYR A 216 -9.51 12.44 16.31
CA TYR A 216 -8.15 12.01 16.62
C TYR A 216 -7.12 12.79 15.78
N PRO A 217 -6.69 13.98 16.24
CA PRO A 217 -5.93 14.92 15.41
C PRO A 217 -4.45 14.54 15.22
N ARG A 218 -3.93 13.50 15.88
CA ARG A 218 -2.49 13.24 15.95
C ARG A 218 -2.15 11.82 15.50
N PHE A 219 -1.05 11.74 14.77
CA PHE A 219 -0.34 10.49 14.55
C PHE A 219 0.00 9.83 15.89
N HIS A 220 -0.03 8.50 15.94
CA HIS A 220 0.57 7.76 17.03
C HIS A 220 2.07 8.14 17.15
N PRO A 221 2.65 8.25 18.36
CA PRO A 221 4.01 8.79 18.56
C PRO A 221 5.12 8.11 17.74
N ASP A 222 4.95 6.83 17.40
CA ASP A 222 5.91 6.08 16.58
C ASP A 222 5.72 6.25 15.05
N GLU A 223 4.57 6.71 14.58
CA GLU A 223 4.29 6.83 13.14
C GLU A 223 5.19 7.84 12.42
N PRO A 224 5.53 9.02 12.99
CA PRO A 224 6.52 9.91 12.41
C PRO A 224 7.86 9.22 12.13
N GLN A 225 8.29 8.28 12.98
CA GLN A 225 9.55 7.57 12.78
C GLN A 225 9.48 6.55 11.64
N VAL A 226 8.32 5.90 11.47
CA VAL A 226 8.07 4.98 10.35
C VAL A 226 7.99 5.77 9.05
N LEU A 227 7.26 6.88 9.04
CA LEU A 227 7.13 7.76 7.87
C LEU A 227 8.49 8.36 7.48
N ALA A 228 9.30 8.81 8.44
CA ALA A 228 10.66 9.27 8.18
C ALA A 228 11.53 8.15 7.58
N ALA A 229 11.42 6.92 8.07
CA ALA A 229 12.12 5.78 7.49
C ALA A 229 11.66 5.46 6.06
N LEU A 230 10.37 5.61 5.76
CA LEU A 230 9.83 5.47 4.40
C LEU A 230 10.35 6.55 3.47
N ILE A 231 10.29 7.81 3.89
CA ILE A 231 10.78 8.97 3.12
C ILE A 231 12.29 8.82 2.84
N ALA A 232 13.07 8.29 3.78
CA ALA A 232 14.48 7.99 3.55
C ALA A 232 14.71 6.96 2.41
N GLN A 233 13.70 6.17 2.06
CA GLN A 233 13.74 5.23 0.93
C GLN A 233 13.12 5.81 -0.36
N ALA A 234 12.68 7.07 -0.35
CA ALA A 234 12.05 7.74 -1.50
C ALA A 234 12.80 7.60 -2.83
N PRO A 235 14.15 7.69 -2.88
CA PRO A 235 14.88 7.54 -4.13
C PRO A 235 14.68 6.19 -4.84
N ARG A 236 14.21 5.18 -4.10
CA ARG A 236 13.97 3.82 -4.59
C ARG A 236 12.52 3.56 -4.97
N TRP A 237 11.62 4.50 -4.71
CA TRP A 237 10.20 4.30 -5.01
C TRP A 237 10.01 4.21 -6.51
N LYS A 238 9.47 3.10 -6.98
CA LYS A 238 9.04 2.87 -8.35
C LYS A 238 7.56 3.15 -8.52
N MET A 239 6.77 2.77 -7.53
CA MET A 239 5.34 3.03 -7.46
C MET A 239 4.99 3.60 -6.09
N LEU A 240 4.16 4.64 -6.07
CA LEU A 240 3.60 5.23 -4.86
C LEU A 240 2.08 5.29 -4.99
N ASP A 241 1.34 4.62 -4.11
CA ASP A 241 -0.12 4.75 -3.98
C ASP A 241 -0.44 5.28 -2.58
N LEU A 242 -0.71 6.57 -2.48
CA LEU A 242 -1.02 7.26 -1.23
C LEU A 242 -2.50 7.64 -1.22
N SER A 243 -3.24 7.10 -0.25
CA SER A 243 -4.63 7.47 0.00
C SER A 243 -4.75 8.17 1.35
N MET A 244 -5.38 9.33 1.35
CA MET A 244 -5.51 10.21 2.52
C MET A 244 -6.95 10.70 2.62
N ASN A 245 -7.56 10.58 3.78
CA ASN A 245 -8.92 11.06 4.01
C ASN A 245 -8.99 12.39 4.79
N ASN A 246 -7.85 13.00 5.13
CA ASN A 246 -7.78 14.26 5.87
C ASN A 246 -6.62 15.15 5.39
N LYS A 247 -6.89 16.44 5.17
CA LYS A 247 -5.86 17.45 4.83
C LYS A 247 -4.81 17.65 5.91
N ASN A 248 -5.15 17.46 7.19
CA ASN A 248 -4.21 17.64 8.29
C ASN A 248 -2.98 16.70 8.15
N TYR A 249 -3.12 15.58 7.44
CA TYR A 249 -1.98 14.72 7.17
C TYR A 249 -0.97 15.32 6.20
N ALA A 250 -1.39 16.18 5.26
CA ALA A 250 -0.42 16.88 4.40
C ALA A 250 0.50 17.76 5.25
N ASP A 251 -0.07 18.49 6.21
CA ASP A 251 0.70 19.30 7.14
C ASP A 251 1.56 18.46 8.08
N ASN A 252 1.06 17.31 8.54
CA ASN A 252 1.87 16.42 9.36
C ASN A 252 2.99 15.74 8.56
N ILE A 253 2.78 15.37 7.29
CA ILE A 253 3.85 14.89 6.41
C ILE A 253 4.90 15.99 6.26
N ARG A 254 4.51 17.24 6.02
CA ARG A 254 5.44 18.39 5.97
C ARG A 254 6.26 18.54 7.24
N ARG A 255 5.68 18.27 8.41
CA ARG A 255 6.40 18.30 9.70
C ARG A 255 7.39 17.15 9.89
N VAL A 256 7.13 15.99 9.28
CA VAL A 256 7.99 14.80 9.37
C VAL A 256 9.11 14.84 8.33
N VAL A 257 8.86 15.46 7.19
CA VAL A 257 9.89 15.68 6.17
C VAL A 257 10.96 16.62 6.72
N PRO A 258 12.24 16.24 6.71
CA PRO A 258 13.33 17.12 7.13
C PRO A 258 13.32 18.45 6.35
N ALA A 259 13.62 19.55 7.02
CA ALA A 259 13.80 20.83 6.35
C ALA A 259 14.90 20.71 5.26
N GLY A 260 14.60 21.16 4.04
CA GLY A 260 15.52 21.04 2.91
C GLY A 260 15.61 19.65 2.28
N PHE A 261 14.67 18.74 2.58
CA PHE A 261 14.57 17.48 1.86
C PHE A 261 14.35 17.75 0.36
N ASP A 262 15.26 17.23 -0.46
CA ASP A 262 15.13 17.26 -1.90
C ASP A 262 14.11 16.21 -2.33
N PHE A 263 12.97 16.67 -2.83
CA PHE A 263 11.87 15.84 -3.30
C PHE A 263 12.16 15.29 -4.72
N THR A 264 13.28 14.60 -4.84
CA THR A 264 13.72 13.94 -6.07
C THR A 264 13.43 12.44 -5.99
N PHE A 265 12.68 11.94 -6.98
CA PHE A 265 12.24 10.55 -7.09
C PHE A 265 12.71 9.96 -8.42
N PRO A 266 13.99 9.57 -8.54
CA PRO A 266 14.62 9.23 -9.82
C PRO A 266 14.09 7.93 -10.43
N LEU A 267 13.52 7.02 -9.62
CA LEU A 267 12.96 5.74 -10.09
C LEU A 267 11.43 5.74 -10.16
N LEU A 268 10.76 6.82 -9.76
CA LEU A 268 9.31 6.82 -9.63
C LEU A 268 8.65 6.89 -11.00
N GLU A 269 7.89 5.84 -11.30
CA GLU A 269 7.26 5.58 -12.58
C GLU A 269 5.74 5.79 -12.53
N VAL A 270 5.14 5.39 -11.40
CA VAL A 270 3.70 5.42 -11.17
C VAL A 270 3.40 6.10 -9.84
N MET A 271 2.53 7.11 -9.85
CA MET A 271 2.09 7.81 -8.64
C MET A 271 0.56 7.88 -8.62
N HIS A 272 -0.06 7.37 -7.56
CA HIS A 272 -1.47 7.55 -7.25
C HIS A 272 -1.61 8.33 -5.94
N LEU A 273 -2.22 9.51 -5.96
CA LEU A 273 -2.52 10.31 -4.76
C LEU A 273 -4.02 10.54 -4.65
N ARG A 274 -4.67 9.77 -3.78
CA ARG A 274 -6.13 9.81 -3.59
C ARG A 274 -6.48 10.56 -2.32
N PHE A 275 -7.05 11.75 -2.46
CA PHE A 275 -7.54 12.57 -1.37
C PHE A 275 -9.06 12.49 -1.31
N ARG A 276 -9.64 12.28 -0.12
CA ARG A 276 -11.09 12.27 0.04
C ARG A 276 -11.67 13.68 -0.08
N ASP A 277 -12.82 13.76 -0.74
CA ASP A 277 -13.40 14.99 -1.30
C ASP A 277 -14.02 15.99 -0.32
N ASP A 278 -14.28 15.60 0.93
CA ASP A 278 -14.92 16.47 1.93
C ASP A 278 -14.06 17.67 2.32
N VAL A 279 -12.80 17.69 1.89
CA VAL A 279 -11.86 18.69 2.33
C VAL A 279 -11.68 19.84 1.35
N ALA A 280 -12.54 20.06 0.36
CA ALA A 280 -12.51 21.25 -0.50
C ALA A 280 -12.82 22.55 0.28
N SER A 281 -11.97 22.90 1.26
CA SER A 281 -11.80 24.25 1.76
C SER A 281 -11.40 25.14 0.58
N ALA A 282 -11.90 26.38 0.57
CA ALA A 282 -11.78 27.39 -0.49
C ALA A 282 -10.35 27.84 -0.87
N ASP A 283 -9.32 27.10 -0.48
CA ASP A 283 -7.94 27.39 -0.88
C ASP A 283 -7.66 26.66 -2.21
N ASP A 284 -7.60 27.41 -3.31
CA ASP A 284 -7.38 26.94 -4.69
C ASP A 284 -6.00 26.28 -4.92
N ARG A 285 -5.21 26.13 -3.85
CA ARG A 285 -3.87 25.57 -3.88
C ARG A 285 -3.93 24.04 -3.93
N GLY A 286 -3.43 23.49 -5.04
CA GLY A 286 -3.21 22.06 -5.19
C GLY A 286 -2.21 21.50 -4.16
N PRO A 287 -2.19 20.18 -3.97
CA PRO A 287 -1.31 19.52 -2.99
C PRO A 287 0.19 19.76 -3.27
N PHE A 288 0.53 20.09 -4.52
CA PHE A 288 1.91 20.31 -4.98
C PHE A 288 2.28 21.78 -5.12
N SER A 289 1.39 22.72 -4.78
CA SER A 289 1.66 24.16 -4.88
C SER A 289 2.89 24.63 -4.09
N GLN A 290 3.35 23.84 -3.11
CA GLN A 290 4.48 24.16 -2.24
C GLN A 290 5.63 23.15 -2.34
N ILE A 291 5.48 22.09 -3.13
CA ILE A 291 6.46 21.00 -3.19
C ILE A 291 6.83 20.81 -4.66
N PHE A 292 8.06 21.18 -5.01
CA PHE A 292 8.62 20.85 -6.31
C PHE A 292 8.94 19.36 -6.32
N LEU A 293 8.31 18.60 -7.21
CA LEU A 293 8.54 17.17 -7.35
C LEU A 293 9.35 16.92 -8.62
N HIS A 294 10.58 16.45 -8.46
CA HIS A 294 11.42 16.04 -9.59
C HIS A 294 11.33 14.53 -9.80
N CYS A 295 10.53 14.12 -10.80
CA CYS A 295 10.25 12.72 -11.08
C CYS A 295 10.53 12.41 -12.57
N PRO A 296 11.79 12.29 -12.99
CA PRO A 296 12.17 12.21 -14.42
C PRO A 296 11.65 10.96 -15.15
N ARG A 297 11.19 9.94 -14.42
CA ARG A 297 10.64 8.68 -14.99
C ARG A 297 9.12 8.54 -14.84
N LEU A 298 8.47 9.56 -14.28
CA LEU A 298 7.04 9.51 -13.99
C LEU A 298 6.27 9.55 -15.30
N HIS A 299 5.57 8.45 -15.60
CA HIS A 299 4.78 8.32 -16.82
C HIS A 299 3.29 8.07 -16.53
N THR A 300 2.93 7.67 -15.30
CA THR A 300 1.54 7.51 -14.88
C THR A 300 1.27 8.30 -13.60
N LEU A 301 0.30 9.21 -13.67
CA LEU A 301 -0.16 10.01 -12.53
C LEU A 301 -1.68 9.88 -12.36
N ASP A 302 -2.12 9.42 -11.20
CA ASP A 302 -3.53 9.41 -10.77
C ASP A 302 -3.65 10.30 -9.53
N VAL A 303 -4.31 11.45 -9.62
CA VAL A 303 -4.37 12.41 -8.52
C VAL A 303 -5.80 12.89 -8.29
N SER A 304 -6.20 13.04 -7.03
CA SER A 304 -7.53 13.59 -6.76
C SER A 304 -7.63 15.06 -7.10
N HIS A 305 -6.54 15.82 -7.00
CA HIS A 305 -6.54 17.25 -7.30
C HIS A 305 -5.30 17.64 -8.10
N LEU A 306 -5.50 18.43 -9.15
CA LEU A 306 -4.39 19.01 -9.92
C LEU A 306 -4.72 20.45 -10.34
N SER A 307 -3.73 21.33 -10.24
CA SER A 307 -3.73 22.68 -10.79
C SER A 307 -2.64 22.80 -11.86
N THR A 308 -2.86 23.63 -12.88
CA THR A 308 -1.81 23.99 -13.86
C THR A 308 -0.66 24.78 -13.24
N ASN A 309 -0.83 25.32 -12.02
CA ASN A 309 0.22 26.03 -11.29
C ASN A 309 1.03 25.11 -10.37
N ASP A 310 0.68 23.83 -10.28
CA ASP A 310 1.42 22.87 -9.44
C ASP A 310 2.85 22.69 -9.95
N ALA A 311 3.81 22.63 -9.03
CA ALA A 311 5.25 22.62 -9.29
C ALA A 311 5.80 21.20 -9.61
N ILE A 312 5.00 20.36 -10.24
CA ILE A 312 5.37 18.99 -10.64
C ILE A 312 5.80 18.96 -12.11
N ASP A 313 6.92 18.32 -12.43
CA ASP A 313 7.27 18.10 -13.84
C ASP A 313 6.34 17.04 -14.47
N LEU A 314 5.59 17.43 -15.51
CA LEU A 314 4.62 16.59 -16.20
C LEU A 314 5.08 16.22 -17.62
N SER A 315 6.30 16.63 -18.01
CA SER A 315 6.80 16.52 -19.38
C SER A 315 6.90 15.09 -19.91
N HIS A 316 7.08 14.12 -19.01
CA HIS A 316 7.22 12.69 -19.31
C HIS A 316 5.93 11.88 -19.14
N LEU A 317 4.81 12.51 -18.78
CA LEU A 317 3.57 11.79 -18.53
C LEU A 317 2.95 11.23 -19.81
N VAL A 318 2.55 9.96 -19.71
CA VAL A 318 1.82 9.20 -20.74
C VAL A 318 0.36 9.02 -20.34
N ASN A 319 0.11 8.76 -19.06
CA ASN A 319 -1.22 8.57 -18.48
C ASN A 319 -1.48 9.56 -17.36
N LEU A 320 -2.56 10.31 -17.45
CA LEU A 320 -2.97 11.27 -16.44
C LEU A 320 -4.44 11.06 -16.09
N THR A 321 -4.69 10.83 -14.80
CA THR A 321 -6.03 10.75 -14.22
C THR A 321 -6.16 11.82 -13.14
N ILE A 322 -7.20 12.64 -13.25
CA ILE A 322 -7.46 13.74 -12.32
C ILE A 322 -8.90 13.61 -11.83
N SER A 323 -9.10 13.43 -10.53
CA SER A 323 -10.47 13.43 -9.98
C SER A 323 -11.09 14.82 -10.04
N ARG A 324 -10.36 15.87 -9.63
CA ARG A 324 -10.82 17.26 -9.60
C ARG A 324 -9.76 18.19 -10.17
N PHE A 325 -10.06 18.83 -11.29
CA PHE A 325 -9.21 19.86 -11.87
C PHE A 325 -9.56 21.22 -11.27
N LEU A 326 -8.67 21.75 -10.42
CA LEU A 326 -8.96 22.90 -9.56
C LEU A 326 -8.82 24.24 -10.29
N SER A 327 -7.71 24.43 -11.02
CA SER A 327 -7.42 25.72 -11.66
C SER A 327 -6.50 25.63 -12.87
N GLY A 328 -6.76 26.51 -13.85
CA GLY A 328 -6.02 26.64 -15.11
C GLY A 328 -6.83 26.29 -16.36
N SER A 329 -6.22 26.47 -17.52
CA SER A 329 -6.77 25.98 -18.78
C SER A 329 -6.28 24.55 -19.04
N ILE A 330 -7.16 23.71 -19.56
CA ILE A 330 -6.78 22.39 -20.05
C ILE A 330 -5.75 22.46 -21.18
N SER A 331 -5.73 23.56 -21.96
CA SER A 331 -4.70 23.82 -22.97
C SER A 331 -3.30 23.91 -22.34
N ARG A 332 -3.15 24.65 -21.23
CA ARG A 332 -1.89 24.76 -20.48
C ARG A 332 -1.49 23.43 -19.83
N LEU A 333 -2.45 22.63 -19.39
CA LEU A 333 -2.18 21.27 -18.91
C LEU A 333 -1.58 20.40 -20.03
N LEU A 334 -2.19 20.43 -21.23
CA LEU A 334 -1.73 19.68 -22.39
C LEU A 334 -0.34 20.16 -22.88
N GLU A 335 -0.06 21.47 -22.85
CA GLU A 335 1.27 22.01 -23.16
C GLU A 335 2.36 21.45 -22.24
N ARG A 336 2.04 21.22 -20.97
CA ARG A 336 2.98 20.66 -19.98
C ARG A 336 3.19 19.15 -20.12
N CYS A 337 2.33 18.45 -20.86
CA CYS A 337 2.35 17.00 -20.99
C CYS A 337 2.49 16.55 -22.45
N PRO A 338 3.55 16.92 -23.20
CA PRO A 338 3.65 16.71 -24.64
C PRO A 338 3.60 15.23 -25.09
N LEU A 339 3.88 14.29 -24.18
CA LEU A 339 3.87 12.85 -24.43
C LEU A 339 2.55 12.17 -24.01
N LEU A 340 1.54 12.94 -23.58
CA LEU A 340 0.32 12.40 -22.99
C LEU A 340 -0.50 11.61 -24.01
N GLN A 341 -0.75 10.34 -23.72
CA GLN A 341 -1.55 9.45 -24.56
C GLN A 341 -2.95 9.24 -24.04
N SER A 342 -3.13 9.23 -22.71
CA SER A 342 -4.40 9.01 -22.04
C SER A 342 -4.66 10.08 -20.98
N LEU A 343 -5.81 10.77 -21.10
CA LEU A 343 -6.28 11.75 -20.14
C LEU A 343 -7.65 11.34 -19.60
N THR A 344 -7.77 11.23 -18.28
CA THR A 344 -9.04 11.00 -17.57
C THR A 344 -9.33 12.17 -16.62
N LEU A 345 -10.47 12.82 -16.78
CA LEU A 345 -10.95 13.90 -15.91
C LEU A 345 -12.28 13.48 -15.28
N TYR A 346 -12.44 13.53 -13.96
CA TYR A 346 -13.72 13.19 -13.32
C TYR A 346 -14.59 14.39 -12.96
N GLU A 347 -14.00 15.52 -12.56
CA GLU A 347 -14.70 16.75 -12.21
C GLU A 347 -13.80 17.93 -12.63
N GLY A 348 -14.40 18.96 -13.24
CA GLY A 348 -13.70 20.19 -13.61
C GLY A 348 -14.38 21.39 -12.99
N PHE A 349 -13.66 22.25 -12.28
CA PHE A 349 -14.23 23.45 -11.67
C PHE A 349 -14.07 24.68 -12.59
N ASN A 350 -14.90 25.69 -12.31
CA ASN A 350 -14.95 26.92 -13.08
C ASN A 350 -13.65 27.71 -12.97
N VAL A 351 -12.85 27.70 -14.03
CA VAL A 351 -11.65 28.54 -14.14
C VAL A 351 -11.99 29.73 -15.03
N THR A 352 -11.87 30.92 -14.47
CA THR A 352 -12.15 32.22 -15.12
C THR A 352 -11.06 32.69 -16.08
N SER A 353 -9.99 31.91 -16.29
CA SER A 353 -8.91 32.32 -17.16
C SER A 353 -9.33 32.21 -18.62
N THR A 354 -9.35 33.33 -19.33
CA THR A 354 -9.47 33.34 -20.79
C THR A 354 -8.28 32.59 -21.39
N PRO A 355 -8.51 31.57 -22.23
CA PRO A 355 -7.42 30.86 -22.87
C PRO A 355 -6.72 31.81 -23.85
N GLN A 356 -5.37 31.82 -23.86
CA GLN A 356 -4.60 32.77 -24.67
C GLN A 356 -4.04 32.15 -25.97
N ASN A 357 -3.86 30.82 -26.05
CA ASN A 357 -3.22 30.17 -27.19
C ASN A 357 -3.91 28.87 -27.61
N LYS A 358 -3.96 28.63 -28.93
CA LYS A 358 -4.36 27.35 -29.53
C LYS A 358 -3.29 26.29 -29.26
N VAL A 359 -3.72 25.16 -28.74
CA VAL A 359 -2.86 24.01 -28.42
C VAL A 359 -3.27 22.83 -29.29
N SER A 360 -2.31 22.32 -30.06
CA SER A 360 -2.47 21.06 -30.80
C SER A 360 -1.70 19.95 -30.10
N HIS A 361 -2.39 18.89 -29.69
CA HIS A 361 -1.80 17.79 -28.95
C HIS A 361 -1.90 16.48 -29.74
N ALA A 362 -0.84 16.17 -30.49
CA ALA A 362 -0.83 15.04 -31.43
C ALA A 362 -0.66 13.66 -30.76
N GLN A 363 -0.18 13.56 -29.52
CA GLN A 363 0.03 12.25 -28.88
C GLN A 363 -1.22 11.71 -28.16
N LEU A 364 -2.21 12.57 -27.90
CA LEU A 364 -3.37 12.18 -27.10
C LEU A 364 -4.31 11.32 -27.93
N SER A 365 -4.44 10.05 -27.53
CA SER A 365 -5.22 9.05 -28.25
C SER A 365 -6.51 8.65 -27.50
N SER A 366 -6.55 8.85 -26.18
CA SER A 366 -7.68 8.50 -25.33
C SER A 366 -8.06 9.66 -24.41
N LEU A 367 -9.33 10.04 -24.44
CA LEU A 367 -9.91 11.07 -23.57
C LEU A 367 -11.13 10.52 -22.83
N ARG A 368 -11.05 10.45 -21.50
CA ARG A 368 -12.17 10.06 -20.65
C ARG A 368 -12.60 11.25 -19.80
N LEU A 369 -13.89 11.55 -19.82
CA LEU A 369 -14.51 12.62 -19.06
C LEU A 369 -15.61 12.01 -18.19
N SER A 370 -15.65 12.33 -16.90
CA SER A 370 -16.80 12.05 -16.03
C SER A 370 -17.39 13.36 -15.51
N VAL A 371 -18.65 13.33 -15.08
CA VAL A 371 -19.34 14.38 -14.30
C VAL A 371 -19.09 15.81 -14.80
N LEU A 372 -19.59 16.16 -15.99
CA LEU A 372 -19.42 17.51 -16.59
C LEU A 372 -20.35 18.59 -15.99
N GLN A 373 -20.72 18.49 -14.72
CA GLN A 373 -21.68 19.43 -14.10
C GLN A 373 -21.23 20.90 -14.19
N SER A 374 -19.93 21.12 -14.34
CA SER A 374 -19.30 22.44 -14.26
C SER A 374 -18.20 22.66 -15.29
N LEU A 375 -18.26 21.97 -16.45
CA LEU A 375 -17.32 22.29 -17.53
C LEU A 375 -17.56 23.73 -18.00
N PRO A 376 -16.56 24.62 -17.90
CA PRO A 376 -16.70 25.99 -18.35
C PRO A 376 -16.90 26.04 -19.86
N LEU A 377 -17.76 26.94 -20.30
CA LEU A 377 -17.94 27.23 -21.72
C LEU A 377 -16.58 27.68 -22.30
N GLY A 378 -16.24 27.16 -23.47
CA GLY A 378 -15.02 27.51 -24.20
C GLY A 378 -13.73 26.80 -23.77
N TRP A 379 -13.75 25.89 -22.79
CA TRP A 379 -12.57 25.06 -22.45
C TRP A 379 -11.96 24.34 -23.65
N TRP A 380 -12.82 23.93 -24.58
CA TRP A 380 -12.43 23.16 -25.74
C TRP A 380 -12.08 24.02 -26.96
N ASP A 381 -12.32 25.33 -26.93
CA ASP A 381 -12.23 26.19 -28.13
C ASP A 381 -10.80 26.34 -28.67
N GLU A 382 -9.81 26.17 -27.81
CA GLU A 382 -8.40 26.32 -28.17
C GLU A 382 -7.68 24.99 -28.36
N ILE A 383 -8.36 23.85 -28.21
CA ILE A 383 -7.71 22.53 -28.27
C ILE A 383 -7.92 21.87 -29.65
N VAL A 384 -6.87 21.22 -30.17
CA VAL A 384 -6.92 20.38 -31.37
C VAL A 384 -6.24 19.04 -31.07
N LEU A 385 -6.97 17.93 -31.20
CA LEU A 385 -6.53 16.56 -30.85
C LEU A 385 -6.54 15.66 -32.10
N PRO A 386 -5.62 15.82 -33.06
CA PRO A 386 -5.74 15.21 -34.37
C PRO A 386 -5.69 13.67 -34.36
N ASN A 387 -5.02 13.08 -33.38
CA ASN A 387 -4.86 11.62 -33.25
C ASN A 387 -5.76 11.00 -32.17
N LEU A 388 -6.81 11.72 -31.73
CA LEU A 388 -7.75 11.17 -30.78
C LEU A 388 -8.51 9.98 -31.40
N LYS A 389 -8.45 8.83 -30.75
CA LYS A 389 -9.07 7.58 -31.19
C LYS A 389 -10.24 7.17 -30.31
N LYS A 390 -10.13 7.43 -29.00
CA LYS A 390 -11.12 7.00 -28.01
C LYS A 390 -11.62 8.19 -27.22
N ILE A 391 -12.94 8.31 -27.13
CA ILE A 391 -13.58 9.23 -26.21
C ILE A 391 -14.65 8.53 -25.40
N GLU A 392 -14.64 8.77 -24.10
CA GLU A 392 -15.59 8.20 -23.16
C GLU A 392 -16.12 9.29 -22.25
N ILE A 393 -17.45 9.46 -22.20
CA ILE A 393 -18.12 10.48 -21.41
C ILE A 393 -19.07 9.80 -20.44
N ARG A 394 -18.85 9.99 -19.13
CA ARG A 394 -19.64 9.40 -18.06
C ARG A 394 -20.41 10.44 -17.23
N GLY A 395 -21.63 10.12 -16.82
CA GLY A 395 -22.29 10.78 -15.68
C GLY A 395 -22.77 12.22 -15.90
N LEU A 396 -23.41 12.52 -17.04
CA LEU A 396 -23.91 13.86 -17.34
C LEU A 396 -25.23 14.21 -16.64
N LEU A 397 -25.33 15.45 -16.13
CA LEU A 397 -26.58 16.04 -15.60
C LEU A 397 -27.36 16.79 -16.69
N LEU A 398 -28.61 17.15 -16.38
CA LEU A 398 -29.64 17.75 -17.26
C LEU A 398 -29.25 19.06 -18.00
N HIS A 399 -28.06 19.63 -17.76
CA HIS A 399 -27.64 20.94 -18.30
C HIS A 399 -26.35 20.91 -19.13
N CYS A 400 -25.86 19.74 -19.55
CA CYS A 400 -24.57 19.64 -20.25
C CYS A 400 -24.65 19.75 -21.79
N ALA A 401 -25.76 20.25 -22.35
CA ALA A 401 -25.93 20.37 -23.81
C ALA A 401 -24.85 21.27 -24.44
N ASP A 402 -24.55 22.40 -23.80
CA ASP A 402 -23.53 23.34 -24.30
C ASP A 402 -22.12 22.76 -24.17
N ALA A 403 -21.82 22.04 -23.08
CA ALA A 403 -20.54 21.37 -22.90
C ALA A 403 -20.31 20.29 -23.96
N LEU A 404 -21.34 19.49 -24.28
CA LEU A 404 -21.29 18.51 -25.37
C LEU A 404 -21.14 19.18 -26.75
N SER A 405 -21.81 20.31 -26.97
CA SER A 405 -21.69 21.10 -28.21
C SER A 405 -20.27 21.63 -28.41
N ASN A 406 -19.65 22.17 -27.36
CA ASN A 406 -18.26 22.64 -27.40
C ASN A 406 -17.29 21.49 -27.65
N LEU A 407 -17.48 20.35 -26.96
CA LEU A 407 -16.68 19.16 -27.17
C LEU A 407 -16.82 18.62 -28.60
N LYS A 408 -18.04 18.56 -29.14
CA LYS A 408 -18.31 18.20 -30.53
C LYS A 408 -17.57 19.14 -31.49
N THR A 409 -17.66 20.44 -31.26
CA THR A 409 -16.96 21.46 -32.07
C THR A 409 -15.44 21.22 -32.08
N MET A 410 -14.87 20.90 -30.92
CA MET A 410 -13.45 20.54 -30.81
C MET A 410 -13.11 19.27 -31.59
N LEU A 411 -13.93 18.22 -31.52
CA LEU A 411 -13.72 16.97 -32.28
C LEU A 411 -13.76 17.22 -33.79
N LEU A 412 -14.74 17.98 -34.27
CA LEU A 412 -14.87 18.35 -35.69
C LEU A 412 -13.66 19.17 -36.17
N ARG A 413 -13.23 20.15 -35.37
CA ARG A 413 -12.04 20.96 -35.67
C ARG A 413 -10.75 20.13 -35.66
N SER A 414 -10.67 19.14 -34.79
CA SER A 414 -9.53 18.22 -34.67
C SER A 414 -9.38 17.31 -35.87
N LYS A 415 -10.43 17.11 -36.68
CA LYS A 415 -10.44 16.22 -37.85
C LYS A 415 -9.98 14.79 -37.51
N CYS A 416 -10.16 14.36 -36.26
CA CYS A 416 -9.81 13.02 -35.82
C CYS A 416 -10.88 12.00 -36.26
N VAL A 417 -10.47 10.75 -36.48
CA VAL A 417 -11.38 9.64 -36.76
C VAL A 417 -11.44 8.74 -35.53
N LEU A 418 -12.59 8.73 -34.86
CA LEU A 418 -12.74 8.01 -33.60
C LEU A 418 -13.00 6.52 -33.84
N GLU A 419 -12.23 5.67 -33.17
CA GLU A 419 -12.42 4.22 -33.12
C GLU A 419 -13.52 3.85 -32.12
N GLU A 420 -13.61 4.59 -31.01
CA GLU A 420 -14.56 4.35 -29.91
C GLU A 420 -15.08 5.66 -29.33
N VAL A 421 -16.41 5.77 -29.22
CA VAL A 421 -17.15 6.90 -28.67
C VAL A 421 -18.22 6.34 -27.75
N SER A 422 -17.99 6.42 -26.43
CA SER A 422 -18.93 5.94 -25.42
C SER A 422 -19.57 7.10 -24.65
N LEU A 423 -20.90 7.08 -24.54
CA LEU A 423 -21.68 7.99 -23.71
C LEU A 423 -22.43 7.17 -22.66
N ASP A 424 -21.94 7.14 -21.43
CA ASP A 424 -22.50 6.32 -20.36
C ASP A 424 -23.14 7.21 -19.28
N GLY A 425 -24.45 7.10 -19.08
CA GLY A 425 -25.17 7.91 -18.09
C GLY A 425 -26.69 7.81 -18.24
N LEU A 426 -27.41 8.02 -17.14
CA LEU A 426 -28.86 7.81 -17.07
C LEU A 426 -29.70 8.95 -17.68
N TRP A 427 -29.08 10.07 -18.09
CA TRP A 427 -29.80 11.35 -18.22
C TRP A 427 -29.67 12.04 -19.58
N PHE A 428 -29.20 11.34 -20.60
CA PHE A 428 -29.15 11.93 -21.93
C PHE A 428 -30.52 11.89 -22.61
N SER A 429 -31.04 13.04 -23.01
CA SER A 429 -32.12 13.02 -23.99
C SER A 429 -31.59 12.40 -25.28
N HIS A 430 -32.36 11.50 -25.88
CA HIS A 430 -31.99 10.85 -27.14
C HIS A 430 -31.62 11.87 -28.23
N ARG A 431 -32.27 13.04 -28.22
CA ARG A 431 -31.97 14.17 -29.10
C ARG A 431 -30.57 14.74 -28.89
N ALA A 432 -30.13 14.90 -27.64
CA ALA A 432 -28.78 15.39 -27.34
C ALA A 432 -27.70 14.38 -27.75
N VAL A 433 -27.94 13.08 -27.53
CA VAL A 433 -27.06 11.99 -27.99
C VAL A 433 -26.92 11.98 -29.51
N ALA A 434 -28.05 12.01 -30.21
CA ALA A 434 -28.08 12.04 -31.67
C ALA A 434 -27.36 13.29 -32.21
N SER A 435 -27.65 14.46 -31.63
CA SER A 435 -26.98 15.72 -31.98
C SER A 435 -25.47 15.65 -31.75
N PHE A 436 -25.01 15.05 -30.65
CA PHE A 436 -23.57 14.88 -30.40
C PHE A 436 -22.90 14.03 -31.48
N PHE A 437 -23.46 12.85 -31.81
CA PHE A 437 -22.88 11.94 -32.80
C PHE A 437 -22.95 12.44 -34.26
N GLU A 438 -23.84 13.37 -34.57
CA GLU A 438 -24.04 13.89 -35.91
C GLU A 438 -22.77 14.58 -36.44
N GLY A 439 -22.25 14.13 -37.59
CA GLY A 439 -21.06 14.69 -38.23
C GLY A 439 -19.72 14.28 -37.62
N ILE A 440 -19.68 13.61 -36.46
CA ILE A 440 -18.43 13.10 -35.88
C ILE A 440 -17.90 11.92 -36.72
N PRO A 441 -16.68 12.01 -37.29
CA PRO A 441 -16.06 10.91 -38.03
C PRO A 441 -15.75 9.74 -37.09
N VAL A 442 -16.24 8.55 -37.46
CA VAL A 442 -15.97 7.29 -36.74
C VAL A 442 -15.55 6.21 -37.72
N THR A 443 -14.72 5.25 -37.28
CA THR A 443 -14.28 4.14 -38.15
C THR A 443 -15.41 3.18 -38.50
N SER A 444 -16.36 2.97 -37.58
CA SER A 444 -17.54 2.13 -37.81
C SER A 444 -18.75 2.70 -37.08
N VAL A 445 -19.81 3.09 -37.82
CA VAL A 445 -21.02 3.67 -37.22
C VAL A 445 -21.64 2.74 -36.17
N VAL A 446 -21.70 1.44 -36.45
CA VAL A 446 -22.37 0.45 -35.59
C VAL A 446 -21.51 0.03 -34.40
N LYS A 447 -20.18 -0.09 -34.56
CA LYS A 447 -19.29 -0.62 -33.50
C LYS A 447 -18.70 0.48 -32.63
N SER A 448 -18.45 1.66 -33.20
CA SER A 448 -17.73 2.74 -32.51
C SER A 448 -18.62 3.56 -31.60
N ARG A 449 -19.94 3.64 -31.85
CA ARG A 449 -20.86 4.48 -31.08
C ARG A 449 -21.59 3.66 -30.03
N ARG A 450 -21.32 3.94 -28.75
CA ARG A 450 -21.95 3.24 -27.62
C ARG A 450 -22.65 4.22 -26.70
N VAL A 451 -23.82 3.82 -26.21
CA VAL A 451 -24.59 4.53 -25.20
C VAL A 451 -24.97 3.53 -24.10
N SER A 452 -24.54 3.79 -22.87
CA SER A 452 -24.75 2.88 -21.73
C SER A 452 -24.29 1.44 -22.05
N GLY A 453 -23.09 1.33 -22.64
CA GLY A 453 -22.49 0.07 -23.08
C GLY A 453 -23.12 -0.60 -24.32
N LYS A 454 -24.24 -0.11 -24.86
CA LYS A 454 -24.94 -0.70 -26.03
C LYS A 454 -24.64 0.09 -27.32
N PRO A 455 -24.58 -0.55 -28.50
CA PRO A 455 -24.49 0.16 -29.78
C PRO A 455 -25.63 1.19 -29.95
N PHE A 456 -25.30 2.39 -30.42
CA PHE A 456 -26.30 3.44 -30.70
C PHE A 456 -26.76 3.37 -32.16
N VAL A 457 -28.08 3.31 -32.38
CA VAL A 457 -28.69 3.34 -33.71
C VAL A 457 -29.49 4.64 -33.84
N SER A 458 -29.21 5.43 -34.87
CA SER A 458 -29.94 6.67 -35.13
C SER A 458 -31.40 6.36 -35.51
N PRO A 459 -32.39 7.11 -35.01
CA PRO A 459 -33.82 6.80 -35.19
C PRO A 459 -34.31 6.88 -36.65
N GLY A 460 -33.48 7.35 -37.59
CA GLY A 460 -33.78 7.35 -39.03
C GLY A 460 -33.05 6.27 -39.85
N GLN A 461 -32.40 5.30 -39.19
CA GLN A 461 -31.66 4.20 -39.84
C GLN A 461 -32.25 2.80 -39.59
N LEU A 462 -33.34 2.72 -38.83
CA LEU A 462 -34.20 1.54 -38.70
C LEU A 462 -35.38 1.70 -39.66
#